data_AF-A0A256C8R9-F1
#
_entry.id   AF-A0A256C8R9-F1
#
_cell.length_a   1.000
_cell.length_b   1.000
_cell.length_c   1.000
_cell.angle_alpha   90.00
_cell.angle_beta   90.00
_cell.angle_gamma   90.00
#
_symmetry.space_group_name_H-M   'P 1'
#
loop_
_entity.id
_entity.type
_entity.pdbx_description
1 polymer ?
#
loop_
_entity_poly.entity_id
_entity_poly.type
_entity_poly.pdbx_seq_one_letter_code
_entity_poly.pdbx_strand_id
1 'polypeptide(L)'
;MKKLVLLTAALSIVGLATANAETPKVKPNKPLFEWTCADFLEVKTDYRPVAVAVVDMLNKQGKIEDAILDLEGIENISSQVRTVCESDPDVPFALTLKEIADSQAIMAERQAKEAAQAPAK
;
A
#
# COMPACT_ATOMS: atom_id res chain seq x y z
N MET A 1 0.48 -13.55 63.72
CA MET A 1 -0.19 -12.39 63.08
C MET A 1 0.82 -11.74 62.14
N LYS A 2 0.61 -11.89 60.83
CA LYS A 2 1.53 -11.42 59.77
C LYS A 2 1.45 -9.90 59.68
N LYS A 3 2.53 -9.20 60.00
CA LYS A 3 2.64 -7.75 59.83
C LYS A 3 2.74 -7.46 58.34
N LEU A 4 1.69 -6.85 57.82
CA LEU A 4 1.55 -6.33 56.47
C LEU A 4 2.60 -5.23 56.28
N VAL A 5 3.65 -5.52 55.51
CA VAL A 5 4.66 -4.52 55.11
C VAL A 5 4.08 -3.75 53.93
N LEU A 6 3.51 -2.58 54.24
CA LEU A 6 3.30 -1.47 53.31
C LEU A 6 4.61 -0.71 53.20
N LEU A 7 5.22 -0.67 52.02
CA LEU A 7 6.18 0.37 51.62
C LEU A 7 6.20 0.46 50.09
N THR A 8 5.32 1.33 49.59
CA THR A 8 5.37 1.93 48.28
C THR A 8 6.62 2.80 48.16
N ALA A 9 7.50 2.48 47.21
CA ALA A 9 8.51 3.41 46.70
C ALA A 9 8.41 3.40 45.17
N ALA A 10 7.80 4.46 44.65
CA ALA A 10 7.76 4.78 43.24
C ALA A 10 9.20 4.98 42.73
N LEU A 11 9.59 4.18 41.72
CA LEU A 11 10.77 4.48 40.92
C LEU A 11 10.31 4.71 39.48
N SER A 12 9.87 5.94 39.23
CA SER A 12 9.54 6.47 37.93
C SER A 12 10.82 6.65 37.12
N ILE A 13 11.26 5.63 36.39
CA ILE A 13 12.29 5.83 35.37
C ILE A 13 11.56 6.26 34.10
N VAL A 14 11.45 7.58 33.96
CA VAL A 14 11.11 8.26 32.70
C VAL A 14 12.29 8.03 31.76
N GLY A 15 12.24 6.95 30.99
CA GLY A 15 13.09 6.74 29.83
C GLY A 15 12.33 7.12 28.58
N LEU A 16 12.27 8.41 28.23
CA LEU A 16 11.96 8.81 26.86
C LEU A 16 13.12 8.36 25.98
N ALA A 17 13.02 7.15 25.44
CA ALA A 17 13.87 6.70 24.36
C ALA A 17 13.54 7.55 23.12
N THR A 18 14.45 8.47 22.83
CA THR A 18 14.83 9.03 21.53
C THR A 18 13.75 9.02 20.45
N ALA A 19 13.26 10.21 20.10
CA ALA A 19 12.63 10.45 18.82
C ALA A 19 13.57 9.97 17.70
N ASN A 20 13.21 8.89 17.01
CA ASN A 20 13.77 8.56 15.71
C ASN A 20 13.16 9.55 14.71
N ALA A 21 13.65 10.78 14.70
CA ALA A 21 13.37 11.73 13.63
C ALA A 21 14.20 11.34 12.40
N GLU A 22 13.90 10.19 11.79
CA GLU A 22 14.37 9.88 10.44
C GLU A 22 13.43 10.57 9.44
N THR A 23 13.79 11.77 9.02
CA THR A 23 13.29 12.31 7.73
C THR A 23 14.52 12.76 6.96
N PRO A 24 14.97 11.99 5.95
CA PRO A 24 14.31 12.05 4.64
C PRO A 24 14.39 10.75 3.79
N LYS A 25 13.28 10.35 3.15
CA LYS A 25 13.35 9.62 1.86
C LYS A 25 12.31 10.18 0.87
N VAL A 26 12.81 10.85 -0.16
CA VAL A 26 12.10 11.08 -1.44
C VAL A 26 13.07 10.67 -2.55
N LYS A 27 13.20 9.37 -2.83
CA LYS A 27 13.80 8.81 -4.05
C LYS A 27 13.13 7.47 -4.30
N PRO A 28 12.83 7.14 -5.56
CA PRO A 28 13.82 6.89 -6.63
C PRO A 28 14.09 8.09 -7.55
N ASN A 29 15.36 8.31 -7.92
CA ASN A 29 15.78 9.28 -8.94
C ASN A 29 15.87 8.60 -10.31
N LYS A 30 14.82 7.84 -10.64
CA LYS A 30 14.70 7.02 -11.85
C LYS A 30 13.29 7.21 -12.42
N PRO A 31 13.11 7.14 -13.75
CA PRO A 31 11.79 7.03 -14.36
C PRO A 31 10.97 5.90 -13.72
N LEU A 32 9.67 6.11 -13.55
CA LEU A 32 8.76 5.17 -12.88
C LEU A 32 8.75 3.77 -13.53
N PHE A 33 8.96 3.72 -14.85
CA PHE A 33 9.06 2.47 -15.62
C PHE A 33 10.35 1.68 -15.38
N GLU A 34 11.36 2.30 -14.77
CA GLU A 34 12.64 1.65 -14.40
C GLU A 34 12.65 1.19 -12.94
N TRP A 35 11.56 1.40 -12.20
CA TRP A 35 11.50 1.00 -10.80
C TRP A 35 11.35 -0.51 -10.66
N THR A 36 12.13 -1.08 -9.76
CA THR A 36 11.81 -2.39 -9.17
C THR A 36 10.89 -2.24 -7.96
N CYS A 37 10.40 -3.36 -7.45
CA CYS A 37 9.69 -3.41 -6.19
C CYS A 37 10.53 -2.88 -5.01
N ALA A 38 11.86 -3.06 -5.03
CA ALA A 38 12.77 -2.45 -4.05
C ALA A 38 12.70 -0.91 -4.09
N ASP A 39 12.77 -0.33 -5.29
CA ASP A 39 12.66 1.12 -5.49
C ASP A 39 11.31 1.66 -4.95
N PHE A 40 10.21 0.92 -5.17
CA PHE A 40 8.89 1.26 -4.60
C PHE A 40 8.86 1.19 -3.07
N LEU A 41 9.48 0.17 -2.46
CA LEU A 41 9.53 0.03 -1.01
C LEU A 41 10.36 1.12 -0.32
N GLU A 42 11.29 1.78 -1.04
CA GLU A 42 12.02 2.94 -0.52
C GLU A 42 11.16 4.21 -0.42
N VAL A 43 10.06 4.29 -1.17
CA VAL A 43 9.11 5.42 -1.08
C VAL A 43 8.49 5.42 0.31
N LYS A 44 8.45 6.60 0.94
CA LYS A 44 7.77 6.80 2.23
C LYS A 44 6.33 6.28 2.13
N THR A 45 5.92 5.50 3.13
CA THR A 45 4.65 4.76 3.16
C THR A 45 3.44 5.58 2.71
N ASP A 46 3.27 6.79 3.26
CA ASP A 46 2.14 7.67 2.95
C ASP A 46 2.11 8.16 1.49
N TYR A 47 3.24 8.10 0.78
CA TYR A 47 3.36 8.48 -0.63
C TYR A 47 3.31 7.29 -1.59
N ARG A 48 3.33 6.05 -1.10
CA ARG A 48 3.24 4.85 -1.96
C ARG A 48 1.92 4.79 -2.75
N PRO A 49 0.74 5.11 -2.18
CA PRO A 49 -0.49 5.15 -2.96
C PRO A 49 -0.44 6.16 -4.12
N VAL A 50 0.37 7.22 -4.02
CA VAL A 50 0.57 8.17 -5.12
C VAL A 50 1.31 7.52 -6.28
N ALA A 51 2.38 6.76 -6.02
CA ALA A 51 3.08 6.02 -7.06
C ALA A 51 2.16 4.99 -7.75
N VAL A 52 1.34 4.30 -6.95
CA VAL A 52 0.33 3.35 -7.47
C VAL A 52 -0.68 4.05 -8.35
N ALA A 53 -1.25 5.17 -7.89
CA ALA A 53 -2.23 5.95 -8.65
C ALA A 53 -1.66 6.45 -9.99
N VAL A 54 -0.41 6.93 -10.01
CA VAL A 54 0.24 7.39 -11.25
C VAL A 54 0.42 6.25 -12.24
N VAL A 55 0.92 5.09 -11.80
CA VAL A 55 1.07 3.93 -12.71
C VAL A 55 -0.29 3.42 -13.18
N ASP A 56 -1.28 3.31 -12.30
CA ASP A 56 -2.63 2.88 -12.66
C ASP A 56 -3.25 3.80 -13.71
N MET A 57 -3.14 5.12 -13.54
CA MET A 57 -3.58 6.10 -14.54
C MET A 57 -2.83 5.99 -15.87
N LEU A 58 -1.51 5.75 -15.85
CA LEU A 58 -0.73 5.56 -17.07
C LEU A 58 -1.09 4.25 -17.80
N ASN A 59 -1.50 3.22 -17.07
CA ASN A 59 -1.94 1.94 -17.62
C ASN A 59 -3.36 2.01 -18.20
N LYS A 60 -4.22 2.85 -17.63
CA LYS A 60 -5.57 3.10 -18.13
C LYS A 60 -5.50 4.02 -19.35
N GLN A 61 -5.76 3.46 -20.53
CA GLN A 61 -5.83 4.23 -21.77
C GLN A 61 -7.12 5.08 -21.77
N GLY A 62 -7.00 6.41 -21.77
CA GLY A 62 -8.16 7.29 -21.76
C GLY A 62 -7.84 8.79 -21.66
N LYS A 63 -8.88 9.61 -21.78
CA LYS A 63 -8.84 11.06 -21.51
C LYS A 63 -8.92 11.29 -20.00
N ILE A 64 -8.07 12.14 -19.46
CA ILE A 64 -8.03 12.45 -18.01
C ILE A 64 -9.34 13.13 -17.57
N GLU A 65 -9.98 13.85 -18.49
CA GLU A 65 -11.22 14.58 -18.26
C GLU A 65 -12.40 13.68 -17.87
N ASP A 66 -12.38 12.41 -18.30
CA ASP A 66 -13.42 11.41 -18.01
C ASP A 66 -12.96 10.41 -16.92
N ALA A 67 -11.74 10.57 -16.39
CA ALA A 67 -11.16 9.64 -15.44
C ALA A 67 -11.78 9.81 -14.06
N ILE A 68 -12.34 8.72 -13.53
CA ILE A 68 -12.79 8.63 -12.14
C ILE A 68 -11.63 8.13 -11.30
N LEU A 69 -11.23 8.92 -10.30
CA LEU A 69 -10.22 8.50 -9.32
C LEU A 69 -10.85 7.49 -8.35
N ASP A 70 -10.60 6.20 -8.62
CA ASP A 70 -11.05 5.08 -7.79
C ASP A 70 -10.13 4.90 -6.57
N LEU A 71 -10.41 5.63 -5.50
CA LEU A 71 -9.63 5.59 -4.26
C LEU A 71 -9.63 4.21 -3.59
N GLU A 72 -10.75 3.49 -3.66
CA GLU A 72 -10.88 2.16 -3.05
C GLU A 72 -10.07 1.11 -3.84
N GLY A 73 -10.17 1.15 -5.18
CA GLY A 73 -9.33 0.33 -6.05
C GLY A 73 -7.84 0.60 -5.84
N ILE A 74 -7.43 1.87 -5.74
CA ILE A 74 -6.03 2.25 -5.48
C ILE A 74 -5.55 1.73 -4.13
N GLU A 75 -6.36 1.83 -3.06
CA GLU A 75 -6.00 1.30 -1.74
C GLU A 75 -5.80 -0.23 -1.80
N ASN A 76 -6.72 -0.93 -2.46
CA ASN A 76 -6.67 -2.38 -2.59
C ASN A 76 -5.46 -2.86 -3.42
N ILE A 77 -5.21 -2.21 -4.56
CA ILE A 77 -4.04 -2.47 -5.41
C ILE A 77 -2.76 -2.15 -4.63
N SER A 78 -2.71 -1.03 -3.91
CA SER A 78 -1.54 -0.63 -3.11
C SER A 78 -1.15 -1.69 -2.08
N SER A 79 -2.14 -2.28 -1.39
CA SER A 79 -1.92 -3.34 -0.42
C SER A 79 -1.35 -4.61 -1.06
N GLN A 80 -1.88 -5.02 -2.21
CA GLN A 80 -1.42 -6.19 -2.95
C GLN A 80 -0.03 -5.99 -3.56
N VAL A 81 0.21 -4.83 -4.17
CA VAL A 81 1.52 -4.46 -4.72
C VAL A 81 2.57 -4.46 -3.61
N ARG A 82 2.27 -3.89 -2.44
CA ARG A 82 3.15 -3.96 -1.26
C ARG A 82 3.48 -5.42 -0.91
N THR A 83 2.47 -6.28 -0.87
CA THR A 83 2.66 -7.70 -0.52
C THR A 83 3.57 -8.43 -1.52
N VAL A 84 3.38 -8.19 -2.82
CA VAL A 84 4.26 -8.76 -3.85
C VAL A 84 5.67 -8.18 -3.73
N CYS A 85 5.80 -6.87 -3.60
CA CYS A 85 7.10 -6.22 -3.53
C CYS A 85 7.91 -6.60 -2.28
N GLU A 86 7.24 -6.86 -1.14
CA GLU A 86 7.90 -7.38 0.06
C GLU A 86 8.39 -8.83 -0.12
N SER A 87 7.74 -9.60 -1.01
CA SER A 87 8.09 -10.98 -1.30
C SER A 87 9.16 -11.12 -2.39
N ASP A 88 9.12 -10.25 -3.38
CA ASP A 88 10.05 -10.23 -4.51
C ASP A 88 10.46 -8.77 -4.83
N PRO A 89 11.61 -8.30 -4.29
CA PRO A 89 12.05 -6.92 -4.47
C PRO A 89 12.62 -6.61 -5.86
N ASP A 90 12.93 -7.63 -6.68
CA ASP A 90 13.66 -7.45 -7.94
C ASP A 90 12.73 -7.30 -9.16
N VAL A 91 11.43 -7.62 -9.01
CA VAL A 91 10.47 -7.50 -10.13
C VAL A 91 10.16 -6.05 -10.50
N PRO A 92 9.83 -5.77 -11.78
CA PRO A 92 9.46 -4.42 -12.21
C PRO A 92 8.15 -3.95 -11.58
N PHE A 93 8.17 -2.83 -10.87
CA PHE A 93 7.04 -2.30 -10.13
C PHE A 93 5.81 -2.04 -11.02
N ALA A 94 6.01 -1.39 -12.18
CA ALA A 94 4.91 -1.03 -13.07
C ALA A 94 4.22 -2.27 -13.68
N LEU A 95 4.98 -3.34 -13.94
CA LEU A 95 4.44 -4.60 -14.44
C LEU A 95 3.62 -5.31 -13.36
N THR A 96 4.18 -5.43 -12.15
CA THR A 96 3.47 -6.01 -10.99
C THR A 96 2.13 -5.32 -10.75
N LEU A 97 2.10 -3.99 -10.77
CA LEU A 97 0.87 -3.24 -10.59
C LEU A 97 -0.12 -3.50 -11.71
N LYS A 98 0.34 -3.52 -12.98
CA LYS A 98 -0.51 -3.81 -14.12
C LYS A 98 -1.16 -5.19 -14.00
N GLU A 99 -0.39 -6.22 -13.66
CA GLU A 99 -0.89 -7.59 -13.51
C GLU A 99 -1.96 -7.71 -12.41
N ILE A 100 -1.75 -7.01 -11.29
CA ILE A 100 -2.72 -6.96 -10.19
C ILE A 100 -3.99 -6.24 -10.64
N ALA A 101 -3.87 -5.06 -11.26
CA ALA A 101 -5.00 -4.27 -11.73
C ALA A 101 -5.84 -5.02 -12.78
N ASP A 102 -5.18 -5.65 -13.76
CA ASP A 102 -5.83 -6.48 -14.78
C ASP A 102 -6.56 -7.66 -14.11
N SER A 103 -5.94 -8.32 -13.13
CA SER A 103 -6.55 -9.43 -12.38
C SER A 103 -7.80 -8.97 -11.62
N GLN A 104 -7.76 -7.79 -11.00
CA GLN A 104 -8.92 -7.22 -10.29
C GLN A 104 -10.07 -6.92 -11.25
N ALA A 105 -9.78 -6.34 -12.42
CA ALA A 105 -10.78 -6.06 -13.45
C ALA A 105 -11.47 -7.37 -13.90
N ILE A 106 -10.72 -8.43 -14.16
CA ILE A 106 -11.27 -9.74 -14.53
C ILE A 106 -12.16 -10.31 -13.42
N MET A 107 -11.76 -10.18 -12.15
CA MET A 107 -12.56 -10.64 -11.02
C MET A 107 -13.87 -9.84 -10.89
N ALA A 108 -13.82 -8.51 -11.03
CA ALA A 108 -14.98 -7.64 -10.98
C ALA A 108 -15.97 -7.97 -12.13
N GLU A 109 -15.47 -8.19 -13.34
CA GLU A 109 -16.31 -8.62 -14.47
C GLU A 109 -16.98 -9.97 -14.23
N ARG A 110 -16.26 -10.94 -13.62
CA ARG A 110 -16.85 -12.23 -13.25
C ARG A 110 -17.96 -12.07 -12.23
N GLN A 111 -17.73 -11.31 -11.17
CA GLN A 111 -18.74 -11.05 -10.14
C GLN A 111 -19.97 -10.34 -10.71
N ALA A 112 -19.78 -9.37 -11.61
CA ALA A 112 -20.89 -8.71 -12.29
C ALA A 112 -21.71 -9.68 -13.14
N LYS A 113 -21.06 -10.60 -13.86
CA LYS A 113 -21.74 -11.65 -14.65
C LYS A 113 -22.49 -12.64 -13.76
N GLU A 114 -21.90 -13.05 -12.63
CA GLU A 114 -22.54 -13.94 -11.65
C GLU A 114 -23.75 -13.27 -11.00
N ALA A 115 -23.62 -12.00 -10.59
CA ALA A 115 -24.72 -11.23 -10.02
C ALA A 115 -25.88 -11.03 -11.02
N ALA A 116 -25.58 -10.81 -12.30
CA ALA A 116 -26.59 -10.70 -13.35
C ALA A 116 -27.30 -12.04 -13.67
N GLN A 117 -26.68 -13.17 -13.33
CA GLN A 117 -27.23 -14.52 -13.51
C GLN A 117 -27.93 -15.04 -12.25
N ALA A 118 -27.83 -14.32 -11.12
CA ALA A 118 -28.52 -14.70 -9.90
C ALA A 118 -30.04 -14.61 -10.11
N PRO A 119 -30.81 -15.66 -9.79
CA PRO A 119 -32.26 -15.61 -9.94
C PRO A 119 -32.82 -14.49 -9.07
N ALA A 120 -33.66 -13.63 -9.66
CA ALA A 120 -34.40 -12.62 -8.94
C ALA A 120 -35.21 -13.30 -7.83
N LYS A 121 -34.92 -12.97 -6.58
CA LYS A 121 -35.70 -13.42 -5.42
C LYS A 121 -37.02 -12.68 -5.33
#